data_AF-A0A1E4M7S3-F1
#
_entry.id   AF-A0A1E4M7S3-F1
#
_cell.length_a   1.000
_cell.length_b   1.000
_cell.length_c   1.000
_cell.angle_alpha   90.00
_cell.angle_beta   90.00
_cell.angle_gamma   90.00
#
_symmetry.space_group_name_H-M   'P 1'
#
loop_
_entity.id
_entity.type
_entity.pdbx_description
1 polymer ?
#
loop_
_entity_poly.entity_id
_entity_poly.type
_entity_poly.pdbx_seq_one_letter_code
_entity_poly.pdbx_strand_id
1 'polypeptide(L)'
;MPRAAALAALVVLLAGCAPDPVPLPPPLTTAEAEQIFAQRNEQLWNLLGDHGSMPEVEPVELVGAATEGDPLQDCMDRAVGIAGWGIGSSGVEGPDGTPLGAAVNRAVFVCLLQYPYDLSDPEAVGVFSDQQRAWVWDYQRRRLVPCLQRLGYDVDNRDWGYTTGDRWDPYDELRPRPATQRDWDRIVAECPPAPLAVNTVPGL
;
A
#
# COMPACT_ATOMS: atom_id res chain seq x y z
N MET A 1 33.99 -16.67 67.21
CA MET A 1 34.46 -16.60 65.81
C MET A 1 33.23 -16.61 64.91
N PRO A 2 32.91 -15.50 64.22
CA PRO A 2 31.72 -15.37 63.38
C PRO A 2 32.02 -15.83 61.94
N ARG A 3 31.07 -16.50 61.30
CA ARG A 3 31.00 -16.62 59.83
C ARG A 3 29.62 -16.18 59.38
N ALA A 4 29.54 -14.92 58.98
CA ALA A 4 28.49 -14.36 58.14
C ALA A 4 29.06 -14.15 56.73
N ALA A 5 28.17 -13.89 55.77
CA ALA A 5 28.40 -13.48 54.36
C ALA A 5 28.67 -14.64 53.38
N ALA A 6 28.11 -14.70 52.17
CA ALA A 6 27.20 -13.81 51.45
C ALA A 6 26.55 -14.63 50.31
N LEU A 7 25.24 -14.45 50.09
CA LEU A 7 24.53 -14.99 48.92
C LEU A 7 23.48 -13.95 48.51
N ALA A 8 23.96 -12.82 47.99
CA ALA A 8 23.11 -11.82 47.36
C ALA A 8 23.96 -11.01 46.38
N ALA A 9 23.82 -11.31 45.09
CA ALA A 9 23.95 -10.37 43.96
C ALA A 9 24.21 -11.14 42.66
N LEU A 10 23.15 -11.61 41.98
CA LEU A 10 23.26 -12.02 40.57
C LEU A 10 21.89 -11.91 39.87
N VAL A 11 21.31 -10.70 39.80
CA VAL A 11 20.00 -10.46 39.13
C VAL A 11 20.01 -9.27 38.15
N VAL A 12 21.13 -8.59 37.85
CA VAL A 12 21.07 -7.27 37.18
C VAL A 12 21.60 -7.20 35.74
N LEU A 13 21.76 -8.30 34.98
CA LEU A 13 22.34 -8.22 33.62
C LEU A 13 21.52 -8.85 32.48
N LEU A 14 20.20 -8.99 32.65
CA LEU A 14 19.30 -9.42 31.56
C LEU A 14 18.30 -8.34 31.12
N ALA A 15 18.56 -7.06 31.42
CA ALA A 15 18.01 -5.96 30.61
C ALA A 15 18.76 -5.96 29.26
N GLY A 16 18.55 -7.03 28.49
CA GLY A 16 19.12 -7.21 27.17
C GLY A 16 18.70 -6.06 26.28
N CYS A 17 19.66 -5.57 25.49
CA CYS A 17 19.47 -4.63 24.41
C CYS A 17 18.35 -5.14 23.47
N ALA A 18 17.10 -4.74 23.73
CA ALA A 18 16.13 -4.69 22.66
C ALA A 18 16.67 -3.60 21.72
N PRO A 19 16.99 -3.93 20.46
CA PRO A 19 17.33 -2.88 19.50
C PRO A 19 16.18 -1.89 19.47
N ASP A 20 16.50 -0.60 19.59
CA ASP A 20 15.48 0.44 19.49
C ASP A 20 14.68 0.22 18.21
N PRO A 21 13.34 0.35 18.26
CA PRO A 21 12.53 0.21 17.07
C PRO A 21 13.04 1.21 16.03
N VAL A 22 13.42 0.71 14.85
CA VAL A 22 13.85 1.56 13.73
C VAL A 22 12.71 2.55 13.49
N PRO A 23 12.97 3.87 13.55
CA PRO A 23 11.92 4.87 13.34
C PRO A 23 11.41 4.77 11.89
N LEU A 24 10.12 5.07 11.71
CA LEU A 24 9.53 5.21 10.38
C LEU A 24 10.26 6.35 9.63
N PRO A 25 10.72 6.12 8.39
CA PRO A 25 11.31 7.18 7.57
C PRO A 25 10.32 8.33 7.37
N PRO A 26 10.80 9.58 7.21
CA PRO A 26 9.91 10.71 6.99
C PRO A 26 9.04 10.51 5.75
N PRO A 27 7.82 11.10 5.75
CA PRO A 27 6.95 11.08 4.57
C PRO A 27 7.59 11.83 3.42
N LEU A 28 7.13 11.50 2.20
CA LEU A 28 7.48 12.25 1.01
C LEU A 28 7.02 13.70 1.13
N THR A 29 7.80 14.60 0.57
CA THR A 29 7.34 15.95 0.28
C THR A 29 6.36 15.94 -0.89
N THR A 30 5.51 16.96 -0.99
CA THR A 30 4.60 17.14 -2.14
C THR A 30 5.36 17.10 -3.48
N ALA A 31 6.52 17.76 -3.57
CA ALA A 31 7.32 17.77 -4.79
C ALA A 31 7.85 16.38 -5.19
N GLU A 32 8.23 15.54 -4.21
CA GLU A 32 8.65 14.16 -4.50
C GLU A 32 7.45 13.29 -4.91
N ALA A 33 6.29 13.48 -4.28
CA ALA A 33 5.06 12.79 -4.66
C ALA A 33 4.62 13.17 -6.08
N GLU A 34 4.69 14.46 -6.45
CA GLU A 34 4.41 14.94 -7.80
C GLU A 34 5.32 14.29 -8.84
N GLN A 35 6.62 14.14 -8.54
CA GLN A 35 7.55 13.45 -9.43
C GLN A 35 7.20 11.96 -9.60
N ILE A 36 6.80 11.28 -8.53
CA ILE A 36 6.36 9.88 -8.60
C ILE A 36 5.10 9.77 -9.46
N PHE A 37 4.12 10.66 -9.29
CA PHE A 37 2.91 10.65 -10.12
C PHE A 37 3.19 10.97 -11.58
N ALA A 38 4.08 11.90 -11.88
CA ALA A 38 4.49 12.18 -13.25
C ALA A 38 5.09 10.94 -13.92
N GLN A 39 5.97 10.21 -13.21
CA GLN A 39 6.55 8.95 -13.71
C GLN A 39 5.48 7.85 -13.87
N ARG A 40 4.54 7.73 -12.93
CA ARG A 40 3.43 6.77 -13.01
C ARG A 40 2.51 7.08 -14.18
N ASN A 41 2.20 8.35 -14.42
CA ASN A 41 1.37 8.78 -15.55
C ASN A 41 2.06 8.48 -16.87
N GLU A 42 3.37 8.70 -16.98
CA GLU A 42 4.15 8.32 -18.16
C GLU A 42 4.14 6.79 -18.37
N GLN A 43 4.34 6.00 -17.31
CA GLN A 43 4.27 4.53 -17.38
C GLN A 43 2.88 4.04 -17.79
N LEU A 44 1.82 4.62 -17.20
CA LEU A 44 0.45 4.29 -17.54
C LEU A 44 0.14 4.65 -18.99
N TRP A 45 0.54 5.84 -19.46
CA TRP A 45 0.39 6.23 -20.86
C TRP A 45 1.05 5.22 -21.81
N ASN A 46 2.26 4.78 -21.48
CA ASN A 46 2.98 3.78 -22.26
C ASN A 46 2.30 2.40 -22.23
N LEU A 47 1.73 1.99 -21.09
CA LEU A 47 0.98 0.75 -20.95
C LEU A 47 -0.27 0.74 -21.83
N LEU A 48 -0.95 1.89 -21.92
CA LEU A 48 -2.23 2.00 -22.61
C LEU A 48 -2.11 1.83 -24.14
N GLY A 49 -0.94 2.07 -24.75
CA GLY A 49 -0.55 1.69 -26.12
C GLY A 49 -1.14 2.48 -27.32
N ASP A 50 -0.32 2.82 -28.33
CA ASP A 50 -0.70 3.37 -29.66
C ASP A 50 -1.52 4.68 -29.68
N HIS A 51 -1.18 5.64 -28.80
CA HIS A 51 -2.01 6.84 -28.58
C HIS A 51 -1.45 8.17 -29.12
N GLY A 52 -0.32 8.15 -29.83
CA GLY A 52 0.39 9.36 -30.23
C GLY A 52 0.99 10.11 -29.03
N SER A 53 1.01 11.44 -29.07
CA SER A 53 1.52 12.26 -27.97
C SER A 53 0.58 12.23 -26.76
N MET A 54 1.16 12.15 -25.55
CA MET A 54 0.43 12.26 -24.29
C MET A 54 -0.40 13.56 -24.27
N PRO A 55 -1.70 13.51 -23.94
CA PRO A 55 -2.53 14.70 -23.93
C PRO A 55 -2.09 15.63 -22.79
N GLU A 56 -2.07 16.93 -23.07
CA GLU A 56 -2.04 17.96 -22.04
C GLU A 56 -3.48 18.19 -21.55
N VAL A 57 -3.69 18.05 -20.24
CA VAL A 57 -5.01 18.13 -19.62
C VAL A 57 -4.89 19.06 -18.41
N GLU A 58 -5.74 20.10 -18.38
CA GLU A 58 -5.88 20.95 -17.20
C GLU A 58 -6.68 20.21 -16.12
N PRO A 59 -6.18 20.13 -14.86
CA PRO A 59 -6.94 19.57 -13.76
C PRO A 59 -8.24 20.34 -13.54
N VAL A 60 -9.33 19.59 -13.35
CA VAL A 60 -10.63 20.13 -12.96
C VAL A 60 -10.66 20.34 -11.45
N GLU A 61 -10.21 19.34 -10.68
CA GLU A 61 -10.22 19.35 -9.22
C GLU A 61 -9.21 18.33 -8.67
N LEU A 62 -8.67 18.57 -7.47
CA LEU A 62 -7.85 17.60 -6.76
C LEU A 62 -8.73 16.64 -5.96
N VAL A 63 -8.48 15.33 -6.05
CA VAL A 63 -9.25 14.31 -5.32
C VAL A 63 -8.48 13.75 -4.12
N GLY A 64 -9.16 13.56 -3.00
CA GLY A 64 -8.64 12.75 -1.89
C GLY A 64 -8.88 11.26 -2.14
N ALA A 65 -8.18 10.40 -1.41
CA ALA A 65 -8.36 8.94 -1.51
C ALA A 65 -9.82 8.48 -1.26
N ALA A 66 -10.54 9.17 -0.37
CA ALA A 66 -11.93 8.83 -0.06
C ALA A 66 -12.93 9.26 -1.14
N THR A 67 -12.55 10.17 -2.04
CA THR A 67 -13.44 10.76 -3.06
C THR A 67 -13.12 10.28 -4.47
N GLU A 68 -12.07 9.49 -4.69
CA GLU A 68 -11.59 9.12 -6.02
C GLU A 68 -12.63 8.40 -6.88
N GLY A 69 -13.48 7.57 -6.26
CA GLY A 69 -14.47 6.75 -6.98
C GLY A 69 -15.49 7.58 -7.77
N ASP A 70 -15.99 8.68 -7.21
CA ASP A 70 -17.15 9.38 -7.78
C ASP A 70 -16.77 10.25 -9.01
N PRO A 71 -15.75 11.13 -8.97
CA PRO A 71 -15.40 11.98 -10.13
C PRO A 71 -14.78 11.20 -11.29
N LEU A 72 -14.01 10.15 -10.99
CA LEU A 72 -13.40 9.31 -12.03
C LEU A 72 -14.45 8.49 -12.77
N GLN A 73 -15.41 7.90 -12.04
CA GLN A 73 -16.55 7.20 -12.66
C GLN A 73 -17.43 8.17 -13.45
N ASP A 74 -17.76 9.33 -12.89
CA ASP A 74 -18.56 10.36 -13.58
C ASP A 74 -17.88 10.88 -14.86
N CYS A 75 -16.55 10.98 -14.87
CA CYS A 75 -15.80 11.32 -16.07
C CYS A 75 -15.91 10.22 -17.13
N MET A 76 -15.70 8.97 -16.72
CA MET A 76 -15.74 7.81 -17.60
C MET A 76 -17.13 7.52 -18.17
N ASP A 77 -18.18 7.66 -17.36
CA ASP A 77 -19.57 7.53 -17.81
C ASP A 77 -19.91 8.57 -18.87
N ARG A 78 -19.42 9.81 -18.72
CA ARG A 78 -19.59 10.86 -19.74
C ARG A 78 -18.76 10.62 -20.99
N ALA A 79 -17.55 10.06 -20.85
CA ALA A 79 -16.62 9.89 -21.96
C ALA A 79 -16.95 8.67 -22.83
N VAL A 80 -17.30 7.54 -22.20
CA VAL A 80 -17.46 6.24 -22.89
C VAL A 80 -18.73 5.49 -22.51
N GLY A 81 -19.41 5.84 -21.41
CA GLY A 81 -20.67 5.22 -20.98
C GLY A 81 -20.55 3.75 -20.58
N ILE A 82 -19.39 3.36 -20.04
CA ILE A 82 -19.09 1.98 -19.63
C ILE A 82 -19.05 1.92 -18.11
N ALA A 83 -19.94 1.13 -17.52
CA ALA A 83 -19.94 0.85 -16.09
C ALA A 83 -19.10 -0.39 -15.76
N GLY A 84 -18.52 -0.42 -14.55
CA GLY A 84 -17.84 -1.61 -14.01
C GLY A 84 -16.52 -1.97 -14.71
N TRP A 85 -15.79 -0.97 -15.22
CA TRP A 85 -14.47 -1.15 -15.79
C TRP A 85 -13.38 -1.22 -14.70
N GLY A 86 -12.19 -1.71 -15.08
CA GLY A 86 -10.99 -1.69 -14.26
C GLY A 86 -9.73 -1.50 -15.11
N ILE A 87 -8.58 -1.35 -14.45
CA ILE A 87 -7.27 -1.32 -15.11
C ILE A 87 -6.61 -2.68 -14.85
N GLY A 88 -6.43 -3.47 -15.90
CA GLY A 88 -5.74 -4.74 -15.85
C GLY A 88 -4.35 -4.67 -16.48
N SER A 89 -3.73 -5.84 -16.65
CA SER A 89 -2.38 -5.95 -17.21
C SER A 89 -2.29 -5.55 -18.69
N SER A 90 -3.43 -5.47 -19.37
CA SER A 90 -3.54 -5.17 -20.80
C SER A 90 -4.15 -3.79 -21.10
N GLY A 91 -4.32 -2.95 -20.08
CA GLY A 91 -4.98 -1.66 -20.16
C GLY A 91 -6.34 -1.68 -19.48
N VAL A 92 -7.31 -0.93 -20.01
CA VAL A 92 -8.65 -0.85 -19.43
C VAL A 92 -9.45 -2.07 -19.85
N GLU A 93 -10.06 -2.73 -18.88
CA GLU A 93 -10.83 -3.95 -19.04
C GLU A 93 -12.28 -3.72 -18.57
N GLY A 94 -13.23 -4.38 -19.24
CA GLY A 94 -14.63 -4.39 -18.84
C GLY A 94 -14.88 -5.26 -17.60
N PRO A 95 -16.13 -5.33 -17.11
CA PRO A 95 -16.48 -6.11 -15.92
C PRO A 95 -16.23 -7.62 -16.07
N ASP A 96 -16.11 -8.10 -17.30
CA ASP A 96 -15.79 -9.49 -17.66
C ASP A 96 -14.28 -9.73 -17.90
N GLY A 97 -13.44 -8.71 -17.72
CA GLY A 97 -12.01 -8.75 -18.01
C GLY A 97 -11.67 -8.55 -19.49
N THR A 98 -12.64 -8.23 -20.35
CA THR A 98 -12.38 -8.01 -21.78
C THR A 98 -11.71 -6.64 -21.99
N PRO A 99 -10.57 -6.54 -22.71
CA PRO A 99 -9.93 -5.26 -22.99
C PRO A 99 -10.84 -4.32 -23.81
N LEU A 100 -10.97 -3.06 -23.38
CA LEU A 100 -11.91 -2.07 -23.93
C LEU A 100 -11.35 -1.21 -25.09
N GLY A 101 -10.15 -1.53 -25.57
CA GLY A 101 -9.55 -0.91 -26.75
C GLY A 101 -8.98 0.50 -26.53
N ALA A 102 -8.22 0.99 -27.52
CA ALA A 102 -7.39 2.18 -27.38
C ALA A 102 -8.16 3.48 -27.05
N ALA A 103 -9.37 3.65 -27.59
CA ALA A 103 -10.19 4.83 -27.32
C ALA A 103 -10.60 4.94 -25.84
N VAL A 104 -10.95 3.80 -25.23
CA VAL A 104 -11.34 3.74 -23.81
C VAL A 104 -10.11 3.91 -22.91
N ASN A 105 -8.99 3.31 -23.28
CA ASN A 105 -7.70 3.52 -22.62
C ASN A 105 -7.34 5.02 -22.55
N ARG A 106 -7.46 5.74 -23.66
CA ARG A 106 -7.22 7.19 -23.71
C ARG A 106 -8.22 7.98 -22.86
N ALA A 107 -9.50 7.58 -22.85
CA ALA A 107 -10.51 8.23 -22.02
C ALA A 107 -10.20 8.10 -20.53
N VAL A 108 -9.82 6.90 -20.06
CA VAL A 108 -9.39 6.68 -18.66
C VAL A 108 -8.21 7.58 -18.32
N PHE A 109 -7.20 7.62 -19.20
CA PHE A 109 -6.03 8.46 -18.96
C PHE A 109 -6.38 9.94 -18.82
N VAL A 110 -7.20 10.47 -19.73
CA VAL A 110 -7.66 11.87 -19.65
C VAL A 110 -8.44 12.11 -18.36
N CYS A 111 -9.31 11.20 -17.95
CA CYS A 111 -10.07 11.32 -16.71
C CYS A 111 -9.15 11.34 -15.47
N LEU A 112 -8.13 10.48 -15.42
CA LEU A 112 -7.14 10.48 -14.34
C LEU A 112 -6.36 11.80 -14.26
N LEU A 113 -6.07 12.44 -15.40
CA LEU A 113 -5.42 13.75 -15.43
C LEU A 113 -6.34 14.92 -15.11
N GLN A 114 -7.65 14.80 -15.34
CA GLN A 114 -8.64 15.81 -14.93
C GLN A 114 -8.87 15.81 -13.43
N TYR A 115 -8.71 14.67 -12.76
CA TYR A 115 -8.94 14.51 -11.33
C TYR A 115 -7.70 13.92 -10.64
N PRO A 116 -6.55 14.62 -10.64
CA PRO A 116 -5.35 14.11 -9.98
C PRO A 116 -5.52 14.13 -8.46
N TYR A 117 -4.77 13.28 -7.76
CA TYR A 117 -4.82 13.27 -6.30
C TYR A 117 -4.32 14.58 -5.68
N ASP A 118 -4.89 14.93 -4.53
CA ASP A 118 -4.30 15.93 -3.64
C ASP A 118 -3.05 15.34 -2.96
N LEU A 119 -1.88 15.88 -3.32
CA LEU A 119 -0.57 15.44 -2.83
C LEU A 119 -0.04 16.30 -1.66
N SER A 120 -0.91 17.09 -1.02
CA SER A 120 -0.56 17.81 0.20
C SER A 120 -0.27 16.88 1.38
N ASP A 121 -0.86 15.68 1.37
CA ASP A 121 -0.56 14.58 2.28
C ASP A 121 -0.38 13.27 1.47
N PRO A 122 0.84 12.96 1.00
CA PRO A 122 1.09 11.76 0.19
C PRO A 122 0.72 10.45 0.88
N GLU A 123 0.81 10.38 2.22
CA GLU A 123 0.46 9.17 2.95
C GLU A 123 -1.05 8.93 2.96
N ALA A 124 -1.85 10.00 3.03
CA ALA A 124 -3.31 9.91 2.95
C ALA A 124 -3.82 9.36 1.61
N VAL A 125 -3.03 9.51 0.54
CA VAL A 125 -3.32 8.97 -0.80
C VAL A 125 -2.50 7.72 -1.16
N GLY A 126 -1.89 7.08 -0.16
CA GLY A 126 -1.20 5.79 -0.32
C GLY A 126 0.13 5.88 -1.09
N VAL A 127 0.76 7.05 -1.12
CA VAL A 127 2.01 7.30 -1.85
C VAL A 127 3.17 7.36 -0.86
N PHE A 128 3.97 6.30 -0.89
CA PHE A 128 5.10 6.11 0.01
C PHE A 128 6.44 6.15 -0.74
N SER A 129 7.52 6.49 -0.04
CA SER A 129 8.88 6.32 -0.55
C SER A 129 9.30 4.84 -0.55
N ASP A 130 10.35 4.49 -1.29
CA ASP A 130 10.96 3.16 -1.21
C ASP A 130 11.48 2.85 0.20
N GLN A 131 11.96 3.85 0.93
CA GLN A 131 12.42 3.67 2.30
C GLN A 131 11.26 3.35 3.25
N GLN A 132 10.13 4.04 3.10
CA GLN A 132 8.91 3.73 3.87
C GLN A 132 8.40 2.33 3.54
N ARG A 133 8.36 1.94 2.25
CA ARG A 133 7.99 0.58 1.83
C ARG A 133 8.93 -0.48 2.38
N ALA A 134 10.24 -0.26 2.31
CA ALA A 134 11.24 -1.15 2.89
C ALA A 134 11.08 -1.28 4.42
N TRP A 135 10.76 -0.18 5.09
CA TRP A 135 10.51 -0.18 6.53
C TRP A 135 9.23 -0.97 6.87
N VAL A 136 8.13 -0.81 6.10
CA VAL A 136 6.91 -1.59 6.25
C VAL A 136 7.17 -3.08 6.04
N TRP A 137 7.93 -3.44 5.01
CA TRP A 137 8.35 -4.82 4.74
C TRP A 137 9.06 -5.43 5.95
N ASP A 138 10.04 -4.71 6.50
CA ASP A 138 10.79 -5.16 7.67
C ASP A 138 9.90 -5.25 8.92
N TYR A 139 8.97 -4.30 9.12
CA TYR A 139 7.98 -4.35 10.19
C TYR A 139 7.09 -5.59 10.07
N GLN A 140 6.58 -5.86 8.87
CA GLN A 140 5.73 -7.02 8.58
C GLN A 140 6.45 -8.31 8.93
N ARG A 141 7.67 -8.52 8.42
CA ARG A 141 8.49 -9.72 8.67
C ARG A 141 8.85 -9.93 10.13
N ARG A 142 9.23 -8.86 10.83
CA ARG A 142 9.80 -8.96 12.18
C ARG A 142 8.75 -8.90 13.28
N ARG A 143 7.59 -8.29 13.03
CA ARG A 143 6.58 -8.04 14.07
C ARG A 143 5.24 -8.66 13.73
N LEU A 144 4.70 -8.40 12.54
CA LEU A 144 3.36 -8.85 12.18
C LEU A 144 3.30 -10.36 11.93
N VAL A 145 4.14 -10.89 11.03
CA VAL A 145 4.13 -12.31 10.68
C VAL A 145 4.36 -13.22 11.91
N PRO A 146 5.35 -12.97 12.79
CA PRO A 146 5.51 -13.78 14.00
C PRO A 146 4.32 -13.71 14.95
N CYS A 147 3.59 -12.59 14.97
CA CYS A 147 2.36 -12.49 15.75
C CYS A 147 1.24 -13.33 15.14
N LEU A 148 1.00 -13.21 13.83
CA LEU A 148 -0.01 -13.99 13.11
C LEU A 148 0.24 -15.50 13.26
N GLN A 149 1.51 -15.92 13.14
CA GLN A 149 1.93 -17.30 13.40
C GLN A 149 1.64 -17.76 14.82
N ARG A 150 1.84 -16.89 15.82
CA ARG A 150 1.49 -17.19 17.22
C ARG A 150 -0.03 -17.33 17.44
N LEU A 151 -0.84 -16.59 16.68
CA LEU A 151 -2.30 -16.72 16.71
C LEU A 151 -2.81 -17.99 16.02
N GLY A 152 -1.92 -18.75 15.37
CA GLY A 152 -2.24 -20.02 14.70
C GLY A 152 -2.50 -19.87 13.21
N TYR A 153 -2.16 -18.73 12.61
CA TYR A 153 -2.22 -18.55 11.16
C TYR A 153 -0.88 -18.92 10.52
N ASP A 154 -0.94 -19.70 9.46
CA ASP A 154 0.18 -19.91 8.57
C ASP A 154 0.27 -18.74 7.57
N VAL A 155 1.43 -18.11 7.54
CA VAL A 155 1.80 -16.97 6.70
C VAL A 155 3.28 -17.11 6.39
N ASP A 156 3.65 -16.95 5.13
CA ASP A 156 5.05 -17.01 4.74
C ASP A 156 5.83 -15.84 5.33
N ASN A 157 6.92 -16.14 6.04
CA ASN A 157 7.85 -15.11 6.47
C ASN A 157 8.98 -15.03 5.44
N ARG A 158 8.77 -14.19 4.42
CA ARG A 158 9.72 -13.98 3.32
C ARG A 158 11.13 -13.82 3.89
N ASP A 159 12.09 -14.59 3.41
CA ASP A 159 13.47 -14.56 3.93
C ASP A 159 14.34 -13.49 3.24
N TRP A 160 13.87 -12.94 2.12
CA TRP A 160 14.52 -11.85 1.38
C TRP A 160 14.14 -10.44 1.85
N GLY A 161 14.98 -9.47 1.49
CA GLY A 161 14.75 -8.04 1.74
C GLY A 161 13.79 -7.43 0.72
N TYR A 162 13.28 -6.24 1.03
CA TYR A 162 12.42 -5.48 0.12
C TYR A 162 13.10 -5.24 -1.23
N THR A 163 12.36 -5.48 -2.32
CA THR A 163 12.74 -5.05 -3.67
C THR A 163 11.83 -3.90 -4.11
N THR A 164 12.38 -2.88 -4.77
CA THR A 164 11.60 -1.75 -5.29
C THR A 164 10.42 -2.26 -6.13
N GLY A 165 9.22 -1.79 -5.78
CA GLY A 165 7.96 -2.19 -6.42
C GLY A 165 7.25 -3.38 -5.77
N ASP A 166 7.87 -4.10 -4.83
CA ASP A 166 7.22 -5.21 -4.14
C ASP A 166 6.01 -4.73 -3.34
N ARG A 167 4.86 -5.37 -3.58
CA ARG A 167 3.63 -5.23 -2.79
C ARG A 167 3.38 -6.54 -2.07
N TRP A 168 3.61 -6.56 -0.77
CA TRP A 168 3.32 -7.70 0.07
C TRP A 168 2.50 -7.26 1.28
N ASP A 169 1.40 -7.98 1.49
CA ASP A 169 0.63 -7.90 2.72
C ASP A 169 0.49 -9.31 3.31
N PRO A 170 1.05 -9.57 4.50
CA PRO A 170 0.80 -10.80 5.27
C PRO A 170 -0.68 -11.16 5.42
N TYR A 171 -1.59 -10.19 5.47
CA TYR A 171 -3.02 -10.45 5.60
C TYR A 171 -3.62 -11.14 4.36
N ASP A 172 -3.02 -10.95 3.19
CA ASP A 172 -3.41 -11.61 1.93
C ASP A 172 -2.96 -13.08 1.84
N GLU A 173 -2.03 -13.48 2.69
CA GLU A 173 -1.45 -14.82 2.67
C GLU A 173 -1.94 -15.71 3.82
N LEU A 174 -2.80 -15.20 4.71
CA LEU A 174 -3.33 -15.94 5.86
C LEU A 174 -3.97 -17.28 5.50
N ARG A 175 -3.50 -18.35 6.15
CA ARG A 175 -4.08 -19.70 6.12
C ARG A 175 -4.30 -20.25 7.54
N PRO A 176 -5.51 -20.70 7.92
CA PRO A 176 -6.77 -20.49 7.20
C PRO A 176 -7.09 -19.00 7.09
N ARG A 177 -7.89 -18.63 6.08
CA ARG A 177 -8.42 -17.25 6.01
C ARG A 177 -9.37 -17.03 7.20
N PRO A 178 -9.31 -15.87 7.88
CA PRO A 178 -10.29 -15.53 8.91
C PRO A 178 -11.71 -15.63 8.35
N ALA A 179 -12.58 -16.38 9.02
CA ALA A 179 -13.92 -16.70 8.50
C ALA A 179 -14.99 -15.73 8.99
N THR A 180 -14.72 -15.02 10.09
CA THR A 180 -15.67 -14.14 10.76
C THR A 180 -15.05 -12.80 11.13
N GLN A 181 -15.89 -11.78 11.34
CA GLN A 181 -15.43 -10.49 11.87
C GLN A 181 -14.73 -10.66 13.23
N ARG A 182 -15.20 -11.58 14.06
CA ARG A 182 -14.59 -11.87 15.36
C ARG A 182 -13.14 -12.38 15.24
N ASP A 183 -12.83 -13.14 14.19
CA ASP A 183 -11.46 -13.59 13.93
C ASP A 183 -10.56 -12.40 13.57
N TRP A 184 -11.06 -11.48 12.75
CA TRP A 184 -10.38 -10.24 12.43
C TRP A 184 -10.18 -9.34 13.66
N ASP A 185 -11.21 -9.16 14.47
CA ASP A 185 -11.14 -8.35 15.70
C ASP A 185 -10.07 -8.91 16.65
N ARG A 186 -9.93 -10.24 16.71
CA ARG A 186 -8.89 -10.90 17.49
C ARG A 186 -7.50 -10.60 16.94
N ILE A 187 -7.30 -10.67 15.62
CA ILE A 187 -6.03 -10.31 14.98
C ILE A 187 -5.66 -8.86 15.29
N VAL A 188 -6.61 -7.93 15.12
CA VAL A 188 -6.40 -6.50 15.38
C VAL A 188 -6.09 -6.23 16.86
N ALA A 189 -6.72 -6.97 17.77
CA ALA A 189 -6.51 -6.81 19.21
C ALA A 189 -5.17 -7.39 19.69
N GLU A 190 -4.73 -8.51 19.12
CA GLU A 190 -3.54 -9.25 19.59
C GLU A 190 -2.26 -8.94 18.80
N CYS A 191 -2.37 -8.48 17.55
CA CYS A 191 -1.24 -8.18 16.69
C CYS A 191 -0.98 -6.68 16.49
N PRO A 192 0.29 -6.30 16.20
CA PRO A 192 0.61 -4.91 15.91
C PRO A 192 -0.19 -4.41 14.70
N PRO A 193 -0.72 -3.17 14.74
CA PRO A 193 -1.43 -2.62 13.61
C PRO A 193 -0.49 -2.50 12.40
N ALA A 194 -1.08 -2.48 11.19
CA ALA A 194 -0.36 -2.08 10.01
C ALA A 194 0.18 -0.65 10.23
N PRO A 195 1.48 -0.43 10.06
CA PRO A 195 2.09 0.80 10.56
C PRO A 195 1.91 1.99 9.59
N LEU A 196 1.57 1.70 8.35
CA LEU A 196 1.02 2.63 7.36
C LEU A 196 -0.29 2.03 6.87
N ALA A 197 -1.23 2.85 6.43
CA ALA A 197 -2.41 2.40 5.70
C ALA A 197 -1.98 1.92 4.30
N VAL A 198 -1.23 0.83 4.23
CA VAL A 198 -0.70 0.29 2.97
C VAL A 198 -1.81 -0.29 2.08
N ASN A 199 -3.02 -0.48 2.63
CA ASN A 199 -4.14 -1.09 1.95
C ASN A 199 -5.46 -0.37 2.22
N THR A 200 -5.74 0.67 1.41
CA THR A 200 -7.10 1.07 1.01
C THR A 200 -7.09 1.85 -0.31
N VAL A 201 -6.35 1.39 -1.34
CA VAL A 201 -6.78 1.66 -2.72
C VAL A 201 -7.09 0.31 -3.35
N PRO A 202 -8.34 -0.17 -3.29
CA PRO A 202 -8.79 -1.25 -4.15
C PRO A 202 -8.74 -0.75 -5.60
N GLY A 203 -7.97 -1.40 -6.48
CA GLY A 203 -8.12 -1.18 -7.93
C GLY A 203 -6.91 -0.69 -8.73
N LEU A 204 -5.67 -0.94 -8.29
CA LEU A 204 -4.51 -1.03 -9.20
C LEU A 204 -3.80 -2.37 -9.07
#